data_AF-A0A7J2TPN3-F1
#
_entry.id   AF-A0A7J2TPN3-F1
#
_cell.length_a   1.000
_cell.length_b   1.000
_cell.length_c   1.000
_cell.angle_alpha   90.00
_cell.angle_beta   90.00
_cell.angle_gamma   90.00
#
_symmetry.space_group_name_H-M   'P 1'
#
loop_
_entity.id
_entity.type
_entity.pdbx_description
1 polymer ?
#
loop_
_entity_poly.entity_id
_entity_poly.type
_entity_poly.pdbx_seq_one_letter_code
_entity_poly.pdbx_strand_id
1 'polypeptide(L)'
;MKRLILLWIFMLLFSSFTAIPQVNSETPPLSEVEAKKQFALMFLERILEINVSAYVLNFSYTYTGEMYGYDEIWNFNINLTRESENLTSNFMFIHGYMVEARCYSTEPLSIRQGKTILTVAGEVLESYMLNFNASYCSQFIQFLDQVVPDQNQTIRIGDLVLYVSANGQDLGWAYSPNDIRCMEKSFFIYIPNDKYMIEIVDHWGIYPIGSTEINISKEQAINIALPYIQQYVQEKTA
;
A
#
# COMPACT_ATOMS: atom_id res chain seq x y z
N MET A 1 11.31 -1.05 26.03
CA MET A 1 10.03 -1.80 25.98
C MET A 1 8.76 -0.94 25.94
N LYS A 2 8.81 0.40 26.11
CA LYS A 2 7.62 1.27 26.05
C LYS A 2 7.37 1.99 24.71
N ARG A 3 8.22 1.79 23.69
CA ARG A 3 8.09 2.41 22.36
C ARG A 3 7.53 1.49 21.26
N LEU A 4 7.36 0.19 21.54
CA LEU A 4 6.86 -0.79 20.56
C LEU A 4 5.33 -0.97 20.57
N ILE A 5 4.66 -0.51 21.64
CA ILE A 5 3.21 -0.70 21.83
C ILE A 5 2.39 0.35 21.05
N LEU A 6 3.01 1.47 20.64
CA LEU A 6 2.30 2.50 19.87
C LEU A 6 2.00 2.08 18.42
N LEU A 7 2.74 1.12 17.85
CA LEU A 7 2.53 0.69 16.46
C LEU A 7 1.26 -0.18 16.29
N TRP A 8 0.83 -0.88 17.33
CA TRP A 8 -0.29 -1.82 17.26
C TRP A 8 -1.65 -1.20 17.63
N ILE A 9 -1.66 -0.14 18.45
CA ILE A 9 -2.92 0.46 18.95
C ILE A 9 -3.59 1.35 17.88
N PHE A 10 -2.85 1.86 16.89
CA PHE A 10 -3.42 2.74 15.86
C PHE A 10 -4.10 2.02 14.68
N MET A 11 -3.86 0.71 14.50
CA MET A 11 -4.59 -0.09 13.51
C MET A 11 -6.01 -0.51 13.98
N LEU A 12 -6.35 -0.34 15.27
CA LEU A 12 -7.58 -0.87 15.87
C LEU A 12 -8.70 0.17 16.12
N LEU A 13 -8.54 1.45 15.75
CA LEU A 13 -9.46 2.52 16.16
C LEU A 13 -10.49 2.99 15.11
N PHE A 14 -10.73 2.26 14.03
CA PHE A 14 -11.75 2.64 13.02
C PHE A 14 -12.94 1.67 12.89
N SER A 15 -13.35 1.00 13.97
CA SER A 15 -14.58 0.19 13.98
C SER A 15 -15.72 0.88 14.74
N SER A 16 -16.12 2.07 14.30
CA SER A 16 -17.45 2.59 14.60
C SER A 16 -18.16 2.85 13.29
N PHE A 17 -18.82 1.81 12.78
CA PHE A 17 -19.71 1.89 11.62
C PHE A 17 -20.92 2.76 11.98
N THR A 18 -20.87 4.04 11.66
CA THR A 18 -22.10 4.79 11.39
C THR A 18 -22.60 4.34 10.03
N ALA A 19 -23.90 4.01 9.92
CA ALA A 19 -24.53 3.70 8.65
C ALA A 19 -24.30 4.85 7.67
N ILE A 20 -23.44 4.62 6.68
CA ILE A 20 -23.11 5.61 5.66
C ILE A 20 -24.36 5.76 4.77
N PRO A 21 -24.89 6.98 4.59
CA PRO A 21 -25.99 7.19 3.65
C PRO A 21 -25.55 6.74 2.26
N GLN A 22 -26.40 5.96 1.60
CA GLN A 22 -26.21 5.53 0.22
C GLN A 22 -26.23 6.79 -0.68
N VAL A 23 -25.06 7.37 -0.92
CA VAL A 23 -24.89 8.33 -2.00
C VAL A 23 -25.18 7.57 -3.29
N ASN A 24 -26.01 8.15 -4.16
CA ASN A 24 -26.30 7.60 -5.48
C ASN A 24 -24.99 7.50 -6.26
N SER A 25 -24.31 6.37 -6.17
CA SER A 25 -23.08 6.10 -6.91
C SER A 25 -23.46 5.99 -8.38
N GLU A 26 -23.00 6.93 -9.21
CA GLU A 26 -23.01 6.73 -10.65
C GLU A 26 -22.30 5.41 -10.95
N THR A 27 -22.95 4.52 -11.71
CA THR A 27 -22.32 3.27 -12.14
C THR A 27 -21.12 3.64 -13.01
N PRO A 28 -19.91 3.25 -12.63
CA PRO A 28 -18.72 3.72 -13.32
C PRO A 28 -18.58 3.08 -14.71
N PRO A 29 -17.79 3.68 -15.62
CA PRO A 29 -17.65 3.18 -16.99
C PRO A 29 -17.09 1.76 -17.04
N LEU A 30 -17.72 0.88 -17.84
CA LEU A 30 -17.30 -0.52 -17.99
C LEU A 30 -15.84 -0.67 -18.45
N SER A 31 -15.35 0.25 -19.29
CA SER A 31 -13.96 0.27 -19.75
C SER A 31 -12.95 0.43 -18.62
N GLU A 32 -13.31 1.19 -17.58
CA GLU A 32 -12.45 1.45 -16.44
C GLU A 32 -12.40 0.24 -15.49
N VAL A 33 -13.55 -0.40 -15.27
CA VAL A 33 -13.65 -1.67 -14.55
C VAL A 33 -12.74 -2.72 -15.20
N GLU A 34 -12.82 -2.86 -16.53
CA GLU A 34 -12.02 -3.85 -17.25
C GLU A 34 -10.53 -3.50 -17.22
N ALA A 35 -10.15 -2.24 -17.35
CA ALA A 35 -8.74 -1.82 -17.25
C ALA A 35 -8.13 -2.15 -15.88
N LYS A 36 -8.83 -1.83 -14.78
CA LYS A 36 -8.36 -2.12 -13.41
C LYS A 36 -8.36 -3.63 -13.11
N LYS A 37 -9.33 -4.38 -13.65
CA LYS A 37 -9.32 -5.85 -13.61
C LYS A 37 -8.11 -6.43 -14.33
N GLN A 38 -7.81 -5.97 -15.56
CA GLN A 38 -6.64 -6.45 -16.31
C GLN A 38 -5.34 -6.12 -15.59
N PHE A 39 -5.23 -4.94 -14.97
CA PHE A 39 -4.10 -4.61 -14.09
C PHE A 39 -3.95 -5.64 -12.97
N ALA A 40 -5.02 -5.94 -12.24
CA ALA A 40 -4.99 -6.89 -11.14
C ALA A 40 -4.61 -8.30 -11.60
N LEU A 41 -5.12 -8.77 -12.75
CA LEU A 41 -4.73 -10.06 -13.33
C LEU A 41 -3.25 -10.08 -13.75
N MET A 42 -2.77 -9.01 -14.40
CA MET A 42 -1.35 -8.86 -14.73
C MET A 42 -0.47 -8.86 -13.49
N PHE A 43 -0.91 -8.25 -12.39
CA PHE A 43 -0.17 -8.27 -11.12
C PHE A 43 -0.01 -9.71 -10.62
N LEU A 44 -1.09 -10.49 -10.59
CA LEU A 44 -1.05 -11.90 -10.18
C LEU A 44 -0.12 -12.72 -11.08
N GLU A 45 -0.18 -12.54 -12.40
CA GLU A 45 0.64 -13.30 -13.35
C GLU A 45 2.11 -12.90 -13.34
N ARG A 46 2.40 -11.59 -13.34
CA ARG A 46 3.75 -11.05 -13.60
C ARG A 46 4.56 -10.81 -12.34
N ILE A 47 3.90 -10.55 -11.21
CA ILE A 47 4.59 -10.32 -9.95
C ILE A 47 4.55 -11.56 -9.08
N LEU A 48 3.38 -12.20 -8.95
CA LEU A 48 3.24 -13.36 -8.07
C LEU A 48 3.45 -14.71 -8.80
N GLU A 49 3.72 -14.67 -10.10
CA GLU A 49 3.95 -15.84 -10.95
C GLU A 49 2.77 -16.84 -10.95
N ILE A 50 1.55 -16.34 -10.78
CA ILE A 50 0.33 -17.16 -10.77
C ILE A 50 -0.13 -17.37 -12.21
N ASN A 51 -0.26 -18.63 -12.63
CA ASN A 51 -0.90 -18.94 -13.91
C ASN A 51 -2.42 -18.83 -13.78
N VAL A 52 -2.96 -17.61 -13.92
CA VAL A 52 -4.39 -17.30 -13.78
C VAL A 52 -5.26 -18.17 -14.70
N SER A 53 -4.79 -18.48 -15.90
CA SER A 53 -5.53 -19.29 -16.88
C SER A 53 -5.82 -20.73 -16.42
N ALA A 54 -5.11 -21.22 -15.40
CA ALA A 54 -5.34 -22.54 -14.83
C ALA A 54 -6.51 -22.58 -13.83
N TYR A 55 -7.10 -21.43 -13.49
CA TYR A 55 -8.12 -21.30 -12.45
C TYR A 55 -9.48 -20.89 -13.03
N VAL A 56 -10.53 -21.23 -12.29
CA VAL A 56 -11.83 -20.58 -12.43
C VAL A 56 -11.78 -19.22 -11.74
N LEU A 57 -11.95 -18.16 -12.53
CA LEU A 57 -11.94 -16.77 -12.08
C LEU A 57 -13.33 -16.32 -11.62
N ASN A 58 -13.46 -15.95 -10.35
CA ASN A 58 -14.58 -15.18 -9.82
C ASN A 58 -14.11 -13.76 -9.50
N PHE A 59 -14.86 -12.78 -9.96
CA PHE A 59 -14.49 -11.38 -9.87
C PHE A 59 -15.67 -10.55 -9.37
N SER A 60 -15.40 -9.67 -8.41
CA SER A 60 -16.34 -8.65 -7.98
C SER A 60 -15.62 -7.35 -7.68
N TYR A 61 -16.35 -6.25 -7.68
CA TYR A 61 -15.81 -4.95 -7.32
C TYR A 61 -16.85 -4.11 -6.59
N THR A 62 -16.35 -3.14 -5.82
CA THR A 62 -17.15 -2.04 -5.29
C THR A 62 -16.49 -0.72 -5.69
N TYR A 63 -17.33 0.29 -5.88
CA TYR A 63 -16.93 1.66 -6.16
C TYR A 63 -17.54 2.56 -5.10
N THR A 64 -16.76 3.49 -4.55
CA THR A 64 -17.22 4.48 -3.58
C THR A 64 -16.71 5.84 -3.98
N GLY A 65 -17.64 6.75 -4.27
CA GLY A 65 -17.35 8.08 -4.80
C GLY A 65 -16.96 9.14 -3.78
N GLU A 66 -17.09 8.89 -2.46
CA GLU A 66 -16.45 9.72 -1.43
C GLU A 66 -16.18 8.89 -0.17
N MET A 67 -14.91 8.69 0.19
CA MET A 67 -14.51 8.03 1.44
C MET A 67 -13.10 8.51 1.84
N TYR A 68 -12.90 8.80 3.13
CA TYR A 68 -11.61 9.24 3.69
C TYR A 68 -10.94 10.45 3.01
N GLY A 69 -11.74 11.33 2.39
CA GLY A 69 -11.23 12.50 1.67
C GLY A 69 -10.79 12.21 0.23
N TYR A 70 -11.04 10.99 -0.26
CA TYR A 70 -10.92 10.64 -1.68
C TYR A 70 -12.30 10.56 -2.31
N ASP A 71 -12.42 11.06 -3.52
CA ASP A 71 -13.62 11.05 -4.36
C ASP A 71 -13.68 9.87 -5.34
N GLU A 72 -12.68 8.99 -5.34
CA GLU A 72 -12.65 7.80 -6.18
C GLU A 72 -11.93 6.66 -5.47
N ILE A 73 -12.67 5.71 -4.88
CA ILE A 73 -12.11 4.48 -4.34
C ILE A 73 -12.75 3.28 -5.01
N TRP A 74 -11.90 2.39 -5.49
CA TRP A 74 -12.31 1.10 -6.02
C TRP A 74 -11.71 -0.04 -5.21
N ASN A 75 -12.52 -1.04 -4.91
CA ASN A 75 -12.04 -2.30 -4.34
C ASN A 75 -12.39 -3.43 -5.28
N PHE A 76 -11.40 -4.19 -5.71
CA PHE A 76 -11.56 -5.35 -6.58
C PHE A 76 -11.21 -6.61 -5.81
N ASN A 77 -12.11 -7.58 -5.83
CA ASN A 77 -11.90 -8.89 -5.22
C ASN A 77 -11.83 -9.94 -6.32
N ILE A 78 -10.73 -10.69 -6.33
CA ILE A 78 -10.47 -11.77 -7.27
C ILE A 78 -10.35 -13.06 -6.46
N ASN A 79 -11.14 -14.06 -6.81
CA ASN A 79 -11.04 -15.39 -6.24
C ASN A 79 -10.78 -16.39 -7.37
N LEU A 80 -9.59 -16.98 -7.35
CA LEU A 80 -9.14 -18.01 -8.28
C LEU A 80 -9.26 -19.37 -7.60
N THR A 81 -9.97 -20.30 -8.24
CA THR A 81 -10.19 -21.65 -7.69
C THR A 81 -9.76 -22.73 -8.67
N ARG A 82 -9.04 -23.73 -8.17
CA ARG A 82 -8.61 -24.91 -8.93
C ARG A 82 -8.50 -26.10 -7.98
N GLU A 83 -9.34 -27.12 -8.17
CA GLU A 83 -9.36 -28.30 -7.31
C GLU A 83 -9.49 -27.92 -5.81
N SER A 84 -8.46 -28.18 -4.99
CA SER A 84 -8.38 -27.81 -3.57
C SER A 84 -7.69 -26.47 -3.32
N GLU A 85 -7.14 -25.83 -4.35
CA GLU A 85 -6.44 -24.56 -4.25
C GLU A 85 -7.42 -23.39 -4.38
N ASN A 86 -7.36 -22.46 -3.43
CA ASN A 86 -8.06 -21.19 -3.46
C ASN A 86 -7.06 -20.05 -3.28
N LEU A 87 -7.11 -19.08 -4.20
CA LEU A 87 -6.38 -17.84 -4.09
C LEU A 87 -7.36 -16.68 -4.08
N THR A 88 -7.36 -15.93 -2.97
CA THR A 88 -8.18 -14.74 -2.79
C THR A 88 -7.28 -13.51 -2.80
N SER A 89 -7.60 -12.55 -3.65
CA SER A 89 -6.87 -11.29 -3.76
C SER A 89 -7.81 -10.11 -3.68
N ASN A 90 -7.35 -9.07 -2.99
CA ASN A 90 -8.01 -7.78 -2.91
C ASN A 90 -7.07 -6.71 -3.45
N PHE A 91 -7.60 -5.83 -4.29
CA PHE A 91 -6.88 -4.68 -4.84
C PHE A 91 -7.67 -3.42 -4.56
N MET A 92 -7.00 -2.40 -4.04
CA MET A 92 -7.57 -1.07 -3.87
C MET A 92 -6.95 -0.11 -4.88
N PHE A 93 -7.80 0.70 -5.52
CA PHE A 93 -7.36 1.79 -6.37
C PHE A 93 -7.95 3.12 -5.89
N ILE A 94 -7.12 4.16 -5.91
CA ILE A 94 -7.50 5.55 -5.60
C ILE A 94 -7.01 6.42 -6.76
N HIS A 95 -7.91 7.21 -7.35
CA HIS A 95 -7.59 8.09 -8.50
C HIS A 95 -6.86 7.37 -9.64
N GLY A 96 -7.24 6.14 -9.93
CA GLY A 96 -6.60 5.29 -10.94
C GLY A 96 -5.26 4.65 -10.54
N TYR A 97 -4.68 4.97 -9.39
CA TYR A 97 -3.46 4.33 -8.88
C TYR A 97 -3.81 3.12 -8.02
N MET A 98 -3.10 2.00 -8.18
CA MET A 98 -3.19 0.89 -7.24
C MET A 98 -2.47 1.28 -5.96
N VAL A 99 -3.18 1.23 -4.84
CA VAL A 99 -2.68 1.64 -3.53
C VAL A 99 -2.47 0.48 -2.58
N GLU A 100 -3.19 -0.62 -2.80
CA GLU A 100 -3.08 -1.85 -2.01
C GLU A 100 -3.32 -3.06 -2.92
N ALA A 101 -2.50 -4.10 -2.75
CA ALA A 101 -2.70 -5.42 -3.30
C ALA A 101 -2.41 -6.44 -2.20
N ARG A 102 -3.43 -7.15 -1.73
CA ARG A 102 -3.30 -8.25 -0.77
C ARG A 102 -3.70 -9.55 -1.44
N CYS A 103 -2.80 -10.53 -1.44
CA CYS A 103 -3.03 -11.82 -2.05
C CYS A 103 -2.79 -12.93 -1.03
N TYR A 104 -3.79 -13.79 -0.82
CA TYR A 104 -3.75 -14.95 0.07
C TYR A 104 -4.03 -16.22 -0.74
N SER A 105 -3.27 -17.28 -0.49
CA SER A 105 -3.44 -18.59 -1.10
C SER A 105 -3.55 -19.68 -0.05
N THR A 106 -4.31 -20.73 -0.32
CA THR A 106 -4.31 -21.95 0.50
C THR A 106 -3.05 -22.80 0.30
N GLU A 107 -2.31 -22.57 -0.79
CA GLU A 107 -1.06 -23.23 -1.13
C GLU A 107 0.12 -22.24 -1.14
N PRO A 108 1.37 -22.66 -0.85
CA PRO A 108 2.51 -21.75 -0.85
C PRO A 108 2.72 -21.11 -2.23
N LEU A 109 2.85 -19.78 -2.26
CA LEU A 109 3.06 -19.05 -3.50
C LEU A 109 4.39 -19.45 -4.15
N SER A 110 4.40 -19.71 -5.46
CA SER A 110 5.57 -20.17 -6.21
C SER A 110 6.79 -19.26 -6.04
N ILE A 111 6.58 -17.93 -6.07
CA ILE A 111 7.62 -16.93 -5.85
C ILE A 111 8.37 -17.11 -4.51
N ARG A 112 7.76 -17.77 -3.52
CA ARG A 112 8.35 -18.02 -2.19
C ARG A 112 9.20 -19.29 -2.13
N GLN A 113 9.15 -20.17 -3.12
CA GLN A 113 9.75 -21.49 -3.00
C GLN A 113 11.28 -21.43 -2.96
N GLY A 114 11.86 -21.78 -1.80
CA GLY A 114 13.31 -21.84 -1.58
C GLY A 114 14.01 -20.47 -1.44
N LYS A 115 13.25 -19.37 -1.37
CA LYS A 115 13.81 -18.01 -1.32
C LYS A 115 13.69 -17.37 0.06
N THR A 116 14.61 -16.47 0.38
CA THR A 116 14.51 -15.63 1.58
C THR A 116 13.45 -14.53 1.38
N ILE A 117 12.96 -13.91 2.46
CA ILE A 117 12.03 -12.78 2.33
C ILE A 117 12.67 -11.63 1.53
N LEU A 118 13.94 -11.31 1.76
CA LEU A 118 14.64 -10.23 1.05
C LEU A 118 14.78 -10.52 -0.45
N THR A 119 15.08 -11.77 -0.82
CA THR A 119 15.11 -12.18 -2.22
C THR A 119 13.75 -11.99 -2.87
N VAL A 120 12.68 -12.42 -2.21
CA VAL A 120 11.30 -12.26 -2.72
C VAL A 120 10.91 -10.79 -2.83
N ALA A 121 11.23 -9.97 -1.82
CA ALA A 121 10.97 -8.53 -1.86
C ALA A 121 11.69 -7.85 -3.04
N GLY A 122 12.94 -8.23 -3.30
CA GLY A 122 13.71 -7.73 -4.46
C GLY A 122 13.07 -8.09 -5.79
N GLU A 123 12.69 -9.35 -5.98
CA GLU A 123 12.01 -9.83 -7.21
C GLU A 123 10.64 -9.17 -7.40
N VAL A 124 9.87 -9.01 -6.31
CA VAL A 124 8.59 -8.30 -6.34
C VAL A 124 8.78 -6.84 -6.77
N LEU A 125 9.74 -6.13 -6.18
CA LEU A 125 10.04 -4.74 -6.55
C LEU A 125 10.50 -4.61 -8.01
N GLU A 126 11.35 -5.54 -8.47
CA GLU A 126 11.85 -5.54 -9.85
C GLU A 126 10.71 -5.79 -10.85
N SER A 127 9.90 -6.83 -10.62
CA SER A 127 8.73 -7.11 -11.46
C SER A 127 7.71 -5.98 -11.42
N TYR A 128 7.47 -5.37 -10.25
CA TYR A 128 6.57 -4.24 -10.12
C TYR A 128 7.07 -3.03 -10.93
N MET A 129 8.36 -2.70 -10.79
CA MET A 129 9.03 -1.65 -11.57
C MET A 129 8.86 -1.85 -13.07
N LEU A 130 9.12 -3.06 -13.57
CA LEU A 130 9.12 -3.39 -15.00
C LEU A 130 7.71 -3.38 -15.62
N ASN A 131 6.69 -3.78 -14.86
CA ASN A 131 5.33 -3.97 -15.39
C ASN A 131 4.40 -2.77 -15.14
N PHE A 132 4.68 -1.93 -14.14
CA PHE A 132 3.75 -0.90 -13.68
C PHE A 132 4.32 0.52 -13.64
N ASN A 133 5.42 0.77 -14.37
CA ASN A 133 6.08 2.09 -14.48
C ASN A 133 6.50 2.69 -13.12
N ALA A 134 6.78 1.82 -12.14
CA ALA A 134 7.17 2.20 -10.78
C ALA A 134 8.69 2.39 -10.67
N SER A 135 9.25 3.34 -11.43
CA SER A 135 10.71 3.54 -11.53
C SER A 135 11.40 3.83 -10.20
N TYR A 136 10.68 4.35 -9.20
CA TYR A 136 11.17 4.56 -7.84
C TYR A 136 11.58 3.27 -7.12
N CYS A 137 11.03 2.11 -7.50
CA CYS A 137 11.42 0.81 -6.92
C CYS A 137 12.91 0.49 -7.13
N SER A 138 13.55 1.05 -8.16
CA SER A 138 15.01 0.94 -8.34
C SER A 138 15.80 1.46 -7.13
N GLN A 139 15.33 2.52 -6.49
CA GLN A 139 15.94 3.07 -5.28
C GLN A 139 15.66 2.16 -4.08
N PHE A 140 14.48 1.54 -4.02
CA PHE A 140 14.10 0.64 -2.93
C PHE A 140 14.95 -0.63 -2.89
N ILE A 141 15.21 -1.20 -4.06
CA ILE A 141 16.05 -2.40 -4.22
C ILE A 141 17.44 -2.19 -3.62
N GLN A 142 18.04 -1.00 -3.79
CA GLN A 142 19.38 -0.68 -3.25
C GLN A 142 19.47 -0.75 -1.72
N PHE A 143 18.34 -0.64 -1.01
CA PHE A 143 18.34 -0.80 0.45
C PHE A 143 18.45 -2.26 0.87
N LEU A 144 17.96 -3.20 0.05
CA LEU A 144 17.86 -4.62 0.44
C LEU A 144 19.23 -5.24 0.72
N ASP A 145 20.27 -4.80 0.01
CA ASP A 145 21.66 -5.25 0.22
C ASP A 145 22.25 -4.84 1.58
N GLN A 146 21.66 -3.84 2.24
CA GLN A 146 22.09 -3.34 3.54
C GLN A 146 21.29 -3.95 4.70
N VAL A 147 20.25 -4.74 4.40
CA VAL A 147 19.37 -5.31 5.41
C VAL A 147 20.06 -6.49 6.09
N VAL A 148 20.27 -6.37 7.40
CA VAL A 148 20.72 -7.49 8.24
C VAL A 148 19.51 -8.35 8.62
N PRO A 149 19.47 -9.65 8.32
CA PRO A 149 18.35 -10.51 8.68
C PRO A 149 18.05 -10.53 10.19
N ASP A 150 16.79 -10.80 10.52
CA ASP A 150 16.31 -11.02 11.89
C ASP A 150 16.52 -9.85 12.88
N GLN A 151 16.56 -8.61 12.38
CA GLN A 151 16.77 -7.42 13.20
C GLN A 151 15.84 -6.27 12.81
N ASN A 152 15.31 -5.59 13.83
CA ASN A 152 14.67 -4.29 13.62
C ASN A 152 15.74 -3.29 13.20
N GLN A 153 15.58 -2.68 12.03
CA GLN A 153 16.53 -1.70 11.53
C GLN A 153 15.84 -0.57 10.78
N THR A 154 16.54 0.55 10.72
CA THR A 154 16.17 1.72 9.95
C THR A 154 17.39 2.12 9.16
N ILE A 155 17.30 2.02 7.83
CA ILE A 155 18.41 2.32 6.90
C ILE A 155 18.02 3.59 6.15
N ARG A 156 18.98 4.50 5.95
CA ARG A 156 18.75 5.81 5.31
C ARG A 156 19.71 6.02 4.14
N ILE A 157 19.18 6.45 3.00
CA ILE A 157 19.95 6.93 1.84
C ILE A 157 19.31 8.23 1.38
N GLY A 158 19.99 9.36 1.64
CA GLY A 158 19.43 10.69 1.41
C GLY A 158 18.12 10.92 2.17
N ASP A 159 17.09 11.37 1.46
CA ASP A 159 15.75 11.59 2.00
C ASP A 159 14.89 10.32 2.04
N LEU A 160 15.42 9.16 1.65
CA LEU A 160 14.67 7.90 1.67
C LEU A 160 15.07 7.06 2.88
N VAL A 161 14.07 6.48 3.55
CA VAL A 161 14.28 5.61 4.71
C VAL A 161 13.56 4.28 4.50
N LEU A 162 14.26 3.17 4.72
CA LEU A 162 13.71 1.83 4.85
C LEU A 162 13.56 1.46 6.34
N TYR A 163 12.39 0.99 6.72
CA TYR A 163 12.09 0.34 7.99
C TYR A 163 11.95 -1.16 7.76
N VAL A 164 12.65 -1.97 8.54
CA VAL A 164 12.52 -3.42 8.50
C VAL A 164 12.18 -3.94 9.90
N SER A 165 11.17 -4.80 9.99
CA SER A 165 10.82 -5.47 11.25
C SER A 165 11.79 -6.61 11.59
N ALA A 166 11.83 -7.01 12.86
CA ALA A 166 12.78 -8.00 13.38
C ALA A 166 12.66 -9.40 12.76
N ASN A 167 11.58 -9.72 12.07
CA ASN A 167 11.43 -10.98 11.35
C ASN A 167 11.61 -10.80 9.83
N GLY A 168 11.99 -9.60 9.38
CA GLY A 168 12.16 -9.24 7.99
C GLY A 168 10.86 -9.26 7.16
N GLN A 169 9.71 -9.47 7.79
CA GLN A 169 8.44 -9.64 7.06
C GLN A 169 7.87 -8.30 6.60
N ASP A 170 8.13 -7.23 7.35
CA ASP A 170 7.64 -5.88 7.07
C ASP A 170 8.79 -5.04 6.52
N LEU A 171 8.70 -4.63 5.25
CA LEU A 171 9.63 -3.71 4.61
C LEU A 171 8.88 -2.47 4.17
N GLY A 172 9.18 -1.32 4.77
CA GLY A 172 8.53 -0.05 4.48
C GLY A 172 9.51 1.02 4.07
N TRP A 173 9.34 1.57 2.87
CA TRP A 173 10.07 2.73 2.39
C TRP A 173 9.21 3.99 2.58
N ALA A 174 9.80 5.07 3.07
CA ALA A 174 9.11 6.36 3.18
C ALA A 174 10.04 7.52 2.84
N TYR A 175 9.47 8.53 2.19
CA TYR A 175 10.15 9.82 2.04
C TYR A 175 10.26 10.49 3.42
N SER A 176 11.47 10.95 3.76
CA SER A 176 11.81 11.51 5.06
C SER A 176 12.88 12.60 4.95
N PRO A 177 12.54 13.78 4.40
CA PRO A 177 13.44 14.93 4.38
C PRO A 177 13.59 15.50 5.78
N ASN A 178 14.83 15.84 6.17
CA ASN A 178 15.14 16.44 7.48
C ASN A 178 14.54 15.68 8.68
N ASP A 179 14.55 14.34 8.62
CA ASP A 179 13.97 13.43 9.63
C ASP A 179 12.44 13.57 9.85
N ILE A 180 11.74 14.29 8.98
CA ILE A 180 10.28 14.38 9.00
C ILE A 180 9.74 13.25 8.14
N ARG A 181 9.10 12.24 8.74
CA ARG A 181 8.54 11.11 8.01
C ARG A 181 7.23 11.52 7.30
N CYS A 182 7.18 11.32 5.98
CA CYS A 182 5.97 11.49 5.17
C CYS A 182 5.35 10.12 4.91
N MET A 183 4.34 9.72 5.69
CA MET A 183 3.70 8.41 5.55
C MET A 183 2.89 8.31 4.26
N GLU A 184 2.39 9.43 3.80
CA GLU A 184 1.61 9.58 2.58
C GLU A 184 2.49 9.32 1.35
N LYS A 185 3.81 9.54 1.43
CA LYS A 185 4.76 9.16 0.38
C LYS A 185 5.57 7.94 0.82
N SER A 186 4.91 6.79 0.79
CA SER A 186 5.49 5.52 1.22
C SER A 186 5.16 4.35 0.29
N PHE A 187 5.95 3.29 0.42
CA PHE A 187 5.75 2.00 -0.21
C PHE A 187 6.02 0.92 0.82
N PHE A 188 5.22 -0.14 0.84
CA PHE A 188 5.32 -1.18 1.85
C PHE A 188 5.13 -2.55 1.20
N ILE A 189 5.91 -3.51 1.67
CA ILE A 189 5.78 -4.93 1.35
C ILE A 189 5.67 -5.67 2.67
N TYR A 190 4.62 -6.46 2.82
CA TYR A 190 4.51 -7.45 3.88
C TYR A 190 4.53 -8.86 3.31
N ILE A 191 5.46 -9.68 3.80
CA ILE A 191 5.60 -11.06 3.40
C ILE A 191 5.78 -11.95 4.64
N PRO A 192 4.69 -12.55 5.17
CA PRO A 192 4.78 -13.44 6.32
C PRO A 192 5.63 -14.69 6.04
N ASN A 193 6.18 -15.26 7.11
CA ASN A 193 6.97 -16.49 7.05
C ASN A 193 6.18 -17.74 6.59
N ASP A 194 4.86 -17.66 6.58
CA ASP A 194 3.98 -18.78 6.21
C ASP A 194 3.99 -19.08 4.70
N LYS A 195 4.45 -18.15 3.85
CA LYS A 195 4.54 -18.26 2.37
C LYS A 195 3.20 -18.26 1.63
N TYR A 196 2.10 -18.02 2.33
CA TYR A 196 0.75 -18.06 1.76
C TYR A 196 0.24 -16.69 1.35
N MET A 197 0.90 -15.62 1.80
CA MET A 197 0.44 -14.27 1.59
C MET A 197 1.58 -13.33 1.16
N ILE A 198 1.22 -12.36 0.32
CA ILE A 198 2.01 -11.16 0.04
C ILE A 198 1.04 -9.97 0.03
N GLU A 199 1.46 -8.88 0.63
CA GLU A 199 0.76 -7.60 0.60
C GLU A 199 1.71 -6.50 0.14
N ILE A 200 1.23 -5.64 -0.75
CA ILE A 200 1.90 -4.43 -1.21
C ILE A 200 0.98 -3.25 -0.95
N VAL A 201 1.54 -2.17 -0.40
CA VAL A 201 0.86 -0.88 -0.28
C VAL A 201 1.73 0.17 -0.95
N ASP A 202 1.17 0.91 -1.91
CA ASP A 202 1.89 1.88 -2.73
C ASP A 202 1.17 3.23 -2.73
N HIS A 203 1.64 4.14 -1.87
CA HIS A 203 1.16 5.52 -1.87
C HIS A 203 2.09 6.45 -2.66
N TRP A 204 3.14 5.93 -3.29
CA TRP A 204 4.21 6.74 -3.86
C TRP A 204 3.74 7.61 -5.03
N GLY A 205 2.85 7.05 -5.84
CA GLY A 205 2.27 7.68 -7.03
C GLY A 205 1.13 8.66 -6.75
N ILE A 206 0.47 8.56 -5.59
CA ILE A 206 -0.69 9.40 -5.25
C ILE A 206 -0.24 10.82 -4.91
N TYR A 207 0.87 10.94 -4.17
CA TYR A 207 1.27 12.22 -3.59
C TYR A 207 2.54 12.79 -4.24
N PRO A 208 2.45 13.94 -4.93
CA PRO A 208 3.61 14.69 -5.39
C PRO A 208 4.23 15.49 -4.22
N ILE A 209 4.56 14.81 -3.11
CA ILE A 209 5.27 15.45 -1.99
C ILE A 209 6.75 15.63 -2.37
N GLY A 210 7.29 16.81 -2.06
CA GLY A 210 8.72 17.12 -2.22
C GLY A 210 9.10 17.89 -3.49
N SER A 211 8.14 18.33 -4.30
CA SER A 211 8.40 19.15 -5.50
C SER A 211 8.34 20.66 -5.29
N THR A 212 8.14 21.12 -4.05
CA THR A 212 8.00 22.55 -3.74
C THR A 212 9.08 23.02 -2.76
N GLU A 213 9.73 24.14 -3.06
CA GLU A 213 10.61 24.81 -2.11
C GLU A 213 9.79 25.36 -0.95
N ILE A 214 10.20 25.06 0.28
CA ILE A 214 9.59 25.66 1.48
C ILE A 214 9.95 27.15 1.47
N ASN A 215 9.00 27.97 1.03
CA ASN A 215 9.17 29.42 0.90
C ASN A 215 8.49 30.22 2.01
N ILE A 216 7.96 29.54 3.04
CA ILE A 216 7.34 30.18 4.22
C ILE A 216 8.10 29.84 5.50
N SER A 217 8.17 30.80 6.42
CA SER A 217 8.75 30.57 7.75
C SER A 217 7.82 29.74 8.63
N LYS A 218 8.37 29.18 9.72
CA LYS A 218 7.59 28.49 10.74
C LYS A 218 6.51 29.39 11.35
N GLU A 219 6.81 30.66 11.67
CA GLU A 219 5.79 31.59 12.18
C GLU A 219 4.69 31.84 11.15
N GLN A 220 5.03 31.99 9.87
CA GLN A 220 4.04 32.16 8.81
C GLN A 220 3.13 30.94 8.70
N ALA A 221 3.68 29.72 8.73
CA ALA A 221 2.90 28.49 8.74
C ALA A 221 1.95 28.40 9.94
N ILE A 222 2.42 28.78 11.14
CA ILE A 222 1.57 28.83 12.35
C ILE A 222 0.44 29.84 12.17
N ASN A 223 0.74 31.04 11.67
CA ASN A 223 -0.26 32.09 11.48
C ASN A 223 -1.31 31.73 10.42
N ILE A 224 -0.93 30.94 9.42
CA ILE A 224 -1.88 30.39 8.43
C ILE A 224 -2.79 29.35 9.08
N ALA A 225 -2.24 28.44 9.90
CA ALA A 225 -2.98 27.31 10.47
C ALA A 225 -3.90 27.70 11.64
N LEU A 226 -3.51 28.67 12.47
CA LEU A 226 -4.18 28.98 13.74
C LEU A 226 -5.67 29.32 13.60
N PRO A 227 -6.12 30.14 12.61
CA PRO A 227 -7.53 30.46 12.46
C PRO A 227 -8.41 29.24 12.19
N TYR A 228 -7.94 28.32 11.34
CA TYR A 228 -8.68 27.09 11.00
C TYR A 228 -8.78 26.14 12.19
N ILE A 229 -7.70 26.01 12.98
CA ILE A 229 -7.72 25.22 14.22
C ILE A 229 -8.72 25.80 15.21
N GLN A 230 -8.73 27.14 15.38
CA GLN A 230 -9.67 27.81 16.27
C GLN A 230 -11.12 27.62 15.83
N GLN A 231 -11.39 27.74 14.53
CA GLN A 231 -12.72 27.49 13.97
C GLN A 231 -13.17 26.05 14.22
N TYR A 232 -12.33 25.05 13.92
CA TYR A 232 -12.65 23.64 14.14
C TYR A 232 -12.97 23.35 15.63
N VAL A 233 -12.20 23.92 16.54
CA VAL A 233 -12.44 23.77 17.99
C VAL A 233 -13.79 24.36 18.36
N GLN A 234 -14.15 25.55 17.86
CA GLN A 234 -15.45 26.18 18.12
C GLN A 234 -16.60 25.33 17.58
N GLU A 235 -16.52 24.85 16.34
CA GLU A 235 -17.55 24.00 15.73
C GLU A 235 -17.79 22.67 16.46
N LYS A 236 -16.77 22.15 17.17
CA LYS A 236 -16.86 20.88 17.91
C LYS A 236 -17.21 21.04 19.39
N THR A 237 -17.13 22.25 19.94
CA THR A 237 -17.42 22.53 21.36
C THR A 237 -18.71 23.32 21.58
N ALA A 238 -19.34 23.81 20.50
CA ALA A 238 -20.71 24.33 20.50
C ALA A 238 -21.74 23.19 20.35
#